data_AF-A0A3M1RLW7-F1
#
_entry.id   AF-A0A3M1RLW7-F1
#
_cell.length_a   1.000
_cell.length_b   1.000
_cell.length_c   1.000
_cell.angle_alpha   90.00
_cell.angle_beta   90.00
_cell.angle_gamma   90.00
#
_symmetry.space_group_name_H-M   'P 1'
#
loop_
_entity.id
_entity.type
_entity.pdbx_description
1 polymer ?
#
loop_
_entity_poly.entity_id
_entity_poly.type
_entity_poly.pdbx_seq_one_letter_code
_entity_poly.pdbx_strand_id
1 'polypeptide(L)'
;MKCRVFAAEVDVGWRPASCGRSFPFTLAGDYSRSHTARWIMPRRIPGVYFTIDRETETMRGLRFLSTAAGWVLMCWAAVACADRPRLIVTTDIGGDPDDSQSMVRLLVHANEFDIELLVASASGTPGELKKNIVRPDLIRERVEAYARVYPMLRKHDPGFPDPAMLLKRIAAGNPNRGVQNLGEGCDTEASRRIIEIVDRDDPRPVNIAIWGGSTDLAQALWRVRHDRSAEELAAFLAKIRVHDIAHQDTTGEWINREFPSLFYILSRAPKGRDKREAVFRGMYLGGDMELTSLAWIDRHVRNDHGPLGALYPPKTWTAPNPHGALKEGDTPSWFYFLPVGLSDPEHPDWGCWGGRFRPSETNPRLWIDAQDRVGETTSARATVWRWRPDFQNEFQARMDWCVQPPEACNHPPRAILEGDDGTAVLQRRVHAGEKVHLSAVGSRDPDGDRLEYRWWIYPEPSRYPKAAAVSIAQHDTEAEIDVPADAAGTTLHVVLEVRDDGRPPLVRYRRMILNITD
;
A
#
# COMPACT_ATOMS: atom_id res chain seq x y z
N MET A 1 -32.67 33.05 31.63
CA MET A 1 -32.90 32.14 32.77
C MET A 1 -31.60 31.41 33.07
N LYS A 2 -31.01 31.64 34.25
CA LYS A 2 -29.79 30.98 34.72
C LYS A 2 -30.19 29.72 35.50
N CYS A 3 -29.52 28.60 35.28
CA CYS A 3 -29.48 27.52 36.27
C CYS A 3 -28.03 27.07 36.49
N ARG A 4 -27.64 27.18 37.76
CA ARG A 4 -26.38 26.73 38.36
C ARG A 4 -26.46 25.23 38.59
N VAL A 5 -25.35 24.52 38.44
CA VAL A 5 -25.17 23.18 39.02
C VAL A 5 -24.14 23.31 40.14
N PHE A 6 -24.52 22.78 41.31
CA PHE A 6 -23.74 22.75 42.54
C PHE A 6 -22.75 21.59 42.53
N ALA A 7 -21.59 21.83 43.15
CA ALA A 7 -20.62 20.81 43.56
C ALA A 7 -21.03 20.16 44.88
N ALA A 8 -20.69 18.88 45.06
CA ALA A 8 -20.56 18.25 46.36
C ALA A 8 -19.38 17.27 46.32
N GLU A 9 -18.33 17.61 47.08
CA GLU A 9 -17.25 16.71 47.50
C GLU A 9 -17.77 15.76 48.59
N VAL A 10 -17.27 14.52 48.60
CA VAL A 10 -17.19 13.72 49.82
C VAL A 10 -15.80 13.10 49.86
N ASP A 11 -15.06 13.47 50.89
CA ASP A 11 -13.73 13.03 51.24
C ASP A 11 -13.86 12.18 52.52
N VAL A 12 -13.36 10.94 52.53
CA VAL A 12 -13.09 10.21 53.80
C VAL A 12 -11.90 9.30 53.58
N GLY A 13 -10.81 9.59 54.28
CA GLY A 13 -9.56 8.84 54.21
C GLY A 13 -9.32 7.82 55.32
N TRP A 14 -8.06 7.35 55.31
CA TRP A 14 -7.23 6.76 56.39
C TRP A 14 -7.03 5.22 56.49
N ARG A 15 -5.88 4.82 55.91
CA ARG A 15 -4.66 4.19 56.50
C ARG A 15 -4.50 2.65 56.64
N PRO A 16 -3.22 2.19 56.64
CA PRO A 16 -2.81 0.84 56.21
C PRO A 16 -2.44 -0.09 57.38
N ALA A 17 -2.33 -1.39 57.09
CA ALA A 17 -1.76 -2.38 58.01
C ALA A 17 -0.74 -3.30 57.31
N SER A 18 0.45 -3.33 57.91
CA SER A 18 1.57 -4.23 57.65
C SER A 18 1.76 -5.20 58.81
N CYS A 19 2.01 -6.49 58.53
CA CYS A 19 2.82 -7.46 59.28
C CYS A 19 2.61 -8.82 58.59
N GLY A 20 3.58 -9.71 58.35
CA GLY A 20 4.92 -9.88 58.91
C GLY A 20 5.13 -11.36 59.27
N ARG A 21 6.26 -11.95 58.82
CA ARG A 21 7.01 -13.16 59.27
C ARG A 21 7.55 -13.90 58.00
N SER A 22 8.85 -13.97 57.66
CA SER A 22 10.09 -14.45 58.35
C SER A 22 10.04 -15.97 58.62
N PHE A 23 11.02 -16.86 58.31
CA PHE A 23 12.50 -16.89 58.27
C PHE A 23 12.95 -18.21 57.49
N PRO A 24 14.19 -18.76 57.54
CA PRO A 24 15.37 -18.49 56.69
C PRO A 24 15.98 -19.78 56.04
N PHE A 25 17.07 -19.64 55.26
CA PHE A 25 18.40 -20.22 55.59
C PHE A 25 19.45 -19.88 54.52
N THR A 26 20.55 -19.31 55.03
CA THR A 26 21.85 -19.08 54.39
C THR A 26 22.71 -20.35 54.45
N LEU A 27 23.58 -20.58 53.47
CA LEU A 27 25.02 -20.76 53.72
C LEU A 27 25.84 -20.84 52.42
N ALA A 28 27.01 -20.23 52.52
CA ALA A 28 28.03 -20.03 51.51
C ALA A 28 28.88 -21.29 51.24
N GLY A 29 29.64 -21.24 50.14
CA GLY A 29 30.73 -22.18 49.86
C GLY A 29 31.55 -21.74 48.65
N ASP A 30 32.62 -20.99 48.90
CA ASP A 30 33.77 -20.82 48.01
C ASP A 30 34.37 -22.18 47.62
N TYR A 31 34.84 -22.35 46.37
CA TYR A 31 36.11 -23.03 46.06
C TYR A 31 36.56 -22.77 44.62
N SER A 32 37.77 -22.23 44.48
CA SER A 32 38.55 -22.14 43.25
C SER A 32 38.85 -23.53 42.67
N ARG A 33 38.93 -23.65 41.33
CA ARG A 33 40.13 -24.15 40.61
C ARG A 33 39.90 -24.22 39.10
N SER A 34 40.83 -23.56 38.41
CA SER A 34 41.28 -23.80 37.03
C SER A 34 41.25 -25.26 36.58
N HIS A 35 40.77 -25.54 35.36
CA HIS A 35 41.31 -26.58 34.49
C HIS A 35 41.27 -26.12 33.03
N THR A 36 42.46 -25.94 32.47
CA THR A 36 42.79 -25.88 31.06
C THR A 36 42.51 -27.23 30.38
N ALA A 37 41.95 -27.22 29.18
CA ALA A 37 42.07 -28.33 28.24
C ALA A 37 42.32 -27.78 26.82
N ARG A 38 43.58 -27.90 26.39
CA ARG A 38 44.03 -27.84 25.00
C ARG A 38 43.47 -29.04 24.25
N TRP A 39 43.00 -28.85 23.02
CA TRP A 39 43.07 -29.91 22.01
C TRP A 39 43.70 -29.40 20.71
N ILE A 40 44.74 -30.15 20.38
CA ILE A 40 45.74 -30.10 19.32
C ILE A 40 45.12 -30.23 17.91
N MET A 41 45.63 -29.42 16.96
CA MET A 41 45.49 -29.64 15.51
C MET A 41 46.33 -30.85 15.03
N PRO A 42 45.95 -31.48 13.90
CA PRO A 42 46.96 -31.94 12.95
C PRO A 42 46.74 -31.46 11.49
N ARG A 43 47.77 -30.74 11.02
CA ARG A 43 48.51 -30.81 9.72
C ARG A 43 47.82 -31.29 8.41
N ARG A 44 47.78 -30.33 7.46
CA ARG A 44 48.10 -30.29 6.00
C ARG A 44 48.49 -31.56 5.17
N ILE A 45 47.82 -31.65 3.98
CA ILE A 45 48.31 -31.78 2.54
C ILE A 45 48.87 -33.17 2.10
N PRO A 46 48.73 -33.69 0.84
CA PRO A 46 48.66 -33.06 -0.52
C PRO A 46 47.49 -33.53 -1.42
N GLY A 47 47.13 -32.94 -2.57
CA GLY A 47 47.88 -32.28 -3.65
C GLY A 47 47.86 -33.20 -4.88
N VAL A 48 47.01 -32.92 -5.88
CA VAL A 48 46.91 -33.72 -7.13
C VAL A 48 47.27 -32.83 -8.32
N TYR A 49 48.31 -33.22 -9.03
CA TYR A 49 48.73 -32.71 -10.34
C TYR A 49 48.10 -33.58 -11.43
N PHE A 50 47.64 -32.97 -12.53
CA PHE A 50 47.31 -33.68 -13.76
C PHE A 50 48.47 -33.52 -14.76
N THR A 51 49.06 -34.64 -15.15
CA THR A 51 49.99 -34.77 -16.28
C THR A 51 49.20 -35.06 -17.55
N ILE A 52 49.52 -34.36 -18.62
CA ILE A 52 49.02 -34.62 -19.98
C ILE A 52 50.06 -35.50 -20.66
N ASP A 53 49.64 -36.64 -21.18
CA ASP A 53 50.47 -37.48 -22.05
C ASP A 53 49.79 -37.66 -23.42
N ARG A 54 50.63 -37.63 -24.47
CA ARG A 54 50.25 -37.57 -25.89
C ARG A 54 50.98 -38.70 -26.62
N GLU A 55 50.26 -39.70 -27.16
CA GLU A 55 50.68 -40.57 -28.28
C GLU A 55 49.38 -41.08 -28.97
N THR A 56 49.05 -40.67 -30.20
CA THR A 56 49.34 -41.29 -31.52
C THR A 56 48.98 -42.78 -31.65
N GLU A 57 47.89 -43.14 -32.35
CA GLU A 57 47.89 -43.57 -33.78
C GLU A 57 46.58 -44.30 -34.23
N THR A 58 46.11 -43.91 -35.42
CA THR A 58 45.44 -44.67 -36.51
C THR A 58 44.12 -45.48 -36.35
N MET A 59 43.17 -45.01 -37.17
CA MET A 59 42.32 -45.72 -38.15
C MET A 59 40.92 -46.27 -37.79
N ARG A 60 39.94 -45.61 -38.46
CA ARG A 60 38.77 -46.13 -39.20
C ARG A 60 37.63 -46.79 -38.43
N GLY A 61 36.47 -46.13 -38.46
CA GLY A 61 35.19 -46.81 -38.23
C GLY A 61 34.03 -45.88 -37.94
N LEU A 62 33.29 -45.52 -38.99
CA LEU A 62 32.08 -44.71 -39.01
C LEU A 62 31.02 -45.17 -37.97
N ARG A 63 30.78 -44.41 -36.90
CA ARG A 63 29.49 -44.39 -36.16
C ARG A 63 29.25 -43.01 -35.53
N PHE A 64 28.16 -42.38 -35.95
CA PHE A 64 27.56 -41.22 -35.29
C PHE A 64 27.23 -41.58 -33.84
N LEU A 65 27.97 -41.01 -32.89
CA LEU A 65 27.57 -40.92 -31.49
C LEU A 65 27.63 -39.44 -31.12
N SER A 66 26.46 -38.83 -31.15
CA SER A 66 26.18 -37.50 -30.62
C SER A 66 26.64 -37.42 -29.17
N THR A 67 27.69 -36.65 -28.92
CA THR A 67 28.10 -36.20 -27.59
C THR A 67 26.98 -35.33 -27.02
N ALA A 68 26.19 -35.88 -26.11
CA ALA A 68 25.36 -35.09 -25.20
C ALA A 68 26.28 -34.34 -24.23
N ALA A 69 26.76 -33.18 -24.67
CA ALA A 69 27.34 -32.19 -23.77
C ALA A 69 26.20 -31.71 -22.85
N GLY A 70 26.30 -32.07 -21.57
CA GLY A 70 25.41 -31.60 -20.53
C GLY A 70 25.50 -30.09 -20.39
N TRP A 71 24.58 -29.39 -21.05
CA TRP A 71 24.22 -28.03 -20.68
C TRP A 71 23.44 -28.13 -19.37
N VAL A 72 24.14 -27.99 -18.25
CA VAL A 72 23.49 -27.55 -17.01
C VAL A 72 23.07 -26.12 -17.26
N LEU A 73 21.88 -25.96 -17.84
CA LEU A 73 21.11 -24.73 -17.71
C LEU A 73 20.85 -24.56 -16.22
N MET A 74 21.74 -23.83 -15.55
CA MET A 74 21.33 -23.04 -14.39
C MET A 74 20.28 -22.09 -14.93
N CYS A 75 19.02 -22.52 -14.91
CA CYS A 75 17.88 -21.63 -14.89
C CYS A 75 18.09 -20.77 -13.65
N TRP A 76 18.73 -19.62 -13.83
CA TRP A 76 18.33 -18.46 -13.07
C TRP A 76 16.85 -18.33 -13.38
N ALA A 77 16.01 -18.81 -12.47
CA ALA A 77 14.68 -18.26 -12.37
C ALA A 77 14.93 -16.76 -12.17
N ALA A 78 14.85 -16.01 -13.26
CA ALA A 78 14.41 -14.64 -13.18
C ALA A 78 13.09 -14.76 -12.44
N VAL A 79 13.13 -14.57 -11.12
CA VAL A 79 11.97 -14.14 -10.37
C VAL A 79 11.53 -12.95 -11.21
N ALA A 80 10.45 -13.11 -11.97
CA ALA A 80 9.80 -11.99 -12.60
C ALA A 80 9.61 -11.00 -11.47
N CYS A 81 10.42 -9.94 -11.46
CA CYS A 81 10.24 -8.87 -10.51
C CYS A 81 8.86 -8.36 -10.86
N ALA A 82 7.86 -8.72 -10.06
CA ALA A 82 6.54 -8.13 -10.21
C ALA A 82 6.80 -6.62 -10.24
N ASP A 83 6.36 -5.92 -11.28
CA ASP A 83 6.66 -4.50 -11.49
C ASP A 83 5.97 -3.69 -10.38
N ARG A 84 6.60 -3.62 -9.21
CA ARG A 84 6.05 -2.92 -8.05
C ARG A 84 5.90 -1.45 -8.39
N PRO A 85 4.78 -0.82 -8.01
CA PRO A 85 4.62 0.61 -8.19
C PRO A 85 5.70 1.37 -7.41
N ARG A 86 6.35 2.34 -8.07
CA ARG A 86 7.30 3.24 -7.41
C ARG A 86 6.52 4.29 -6.64
N LEU A 87 6.81 4.45 -5.35
CA LEU A 87 6.03 5.28 -4.44
C LEU A 87 6.89 6.33 -3.72
N ILE A 88 6.49 7.59 -3.81
CA ILE A 88 6.93 8.67 -2.94
C ILE A 88 5.76 9.04 -2.03
N VAL A 89 6.03 9.23 -0.74
CA VAL A 89 5.06 9.76 0.22
C VAL A 89 5.54 11.12 0.72
N THR A 90 4.67 12.13 0.71
CA THR A 90 4.89 13.39 1.43
C THR A 90 3.89 13.50 2.58
N THR A 91 4.40 13.54 3.81
CA THR A 91 3.59 13.45 5.03
C THR A 91 3.87 14.62 5.96
N ASP A 92 2.84 15.14 6.60
CA ASP A 92 2.94 16.15 7.64
C ASP A 92 2.85 15.55 9.04
N ILE A 93 3.31 14.30 9.17
CA ILE A 93 3.41 13.54 10.42
C ILE A 93 3.85 14.41 11.61
N GLY A 94 3.16 14.25 12.73
CA GLY A 94 3.39 15.01 13.95
C GLY A 94 2.39 16.13 14.22
N GLY A 95 1.45 16.39 13.29
CA GLY A 95 0.23 17.14 13.53
C GLY A 95 -0.87 16.27 14.12
N ASP A 96 -1.67 15.63 13.26
CA ASP A 96 -2.70 14.67 13.65
C ASP A 96 -2.11 13.24 13.77
N PRO A 97 -2.71 12.36 14.59
CA PRO A 97 -2.28 10.97 14.68
C PRO A 97 -2.43 10.12 13.39
N ASP A 98 -3.23 10.55 12.41
CA ASP A 98 -3.53 9.78 11.19
C ASP A 98 -2.31 9.46 10.32
N ASP A 99 -1.39 10.40 10.05
CA ASP A 99 -0.17 10.10 9.29
C ASP A 99 0.65 8.97 9.93
N SER A 100 0.68 8.93 11.27
CA SER A 100 1.37 7.86 11.99
C SER A 100 0.65 6.52 11.85
N GLN A 101 -0.69 6.52 11.78
CA GLN A 101 -1.47 5.33 11.50
C GLN A 101 -1.24 4.84 10.07
N SER A 102 -1.33 5.74 9.09
CA SER A 102 -1.10 5.49 7.67
C SER A 102 0.32 4.94 7.42
N MET A 103 1.33 5.49 8.11
CA MET A 103 2.72 5.03 8.02
C MET A 103 2.91 3.60 8.55
N VAL A 104 2.30 3.24 9.68
CA VAL A 104 2.35 1.87 10.21
C VAL A 104 1.75 0.88 9.21
N ARG A 105 0.57 1.20 8.64
CA ARG A 105 -0.06 0.34 7.64
C ARG A 105 0.77 0.23 6.36
N LEU A 106 1.33 1.32 5.86
CA LEU A 106 2.20 1.30 4.69
C LEU A 106 3.42 0.40 4.90
N LEU A 107 4.05 0.45 6.08
CA LEU A 107 5.25 -0.36 6.36
C LEU A 107 4.97 -1.87 6.36
N VAL A 108 3.79 -2.31 6.80
CA VAL A 108 3.40 -3.73 6.68
C VAL A 108 2.87 -4.12 5.29
N HIS A 109 2.72 -3.15 4.39
CA HIS A 109 2.48 -3.35 2.94
C HIS A 109 3.72 -3.03 2.09
N ALA A 110 4.88 -2.79 2.70
CA ALA A 110 6.04 -2.29 1.97
C ALA A 110 6.61 -3.30 0.96
N ASN A 111 6.28 -4.59 1.06
CA ASN A 111 6.59 -5.60 0.06
C ASN A 111 5.88 -5.36 -1.29
N GLU A 112 4.80 -4.57 -1.33
CA GLU A 112 3.99 -4.31 -2.52
C GLU A 112 4.51 -3.12 -3.34
N PHE A 113 5.48 -2.36 -2.81
CA PHE A 113 5.94 -1.10 -3.41
C PHE A 113 7.47 -1.02 -3.50
N ASP A 114 7.93 -0.32 -4.53
CA ASP A 114 9.25 0.30 -4.52
C ASP A 114 9.12 1.68 -3.85
N ILE A 115 9.16 1.73 -2.52
CA ILE A 115 9.09 3.00 -1.76
C ILE A 115 10.36 3.80 -2.04
N GLU A 116 10.33 4.82 -2.89
CA GLU A 116 11.49 5.59 -3.34
C GLU A 116 11.91 6.69 -2.35
N LEU A 117 10.94 7.30 -1.66
CA LEU A 117 11.16 8.44 -0.78
C LEU A 117 10.02 8.61 0.23
N LEU A 118 10.37 8.87 1.49
CA LEU A 118 9.47 9.25 2.57
C LEU A 118 9.83 10.67 3.01
N VAL A 119 9.06 11.65 2.57
CA VAL A 119 9.30 13.07 2.84
C VAL A 119 8.53 13.50 4.08
N ALA A 120 9.25 13.97 5.09
CA ALA A 120 8.65 14.73 6.18
C ALA A 120 8.45 16.19 5.71
N SER A 121 7.26 16.49 5.21
CA SER A 121 6.83 17.85 4.88
C SER A 121 6.55 18.66 6.15
N ALA A 122 6.21 19.95 6.01
CA ALA A 122 5.80 20.78 7.15
C ALA A 122 4.73 20.07 7.97
N SER A 123 4.91 19.94 9.28
CA SER A 123 4.08 19.12 10.16
C SER A 123 2.76 19.80 10.54
N GLY A 124 1.65 19.04 10.52
CA GLY A 124 0.29 19.46 10.87
C GLY A 124 -0.32 20.55 10.00
N THR A 125 -1.65 20.66 10.01
CA THR A 125 -2.38 21.61 9.16
C THR A 125 -2.03 23.08 9.48
N PRO A 126 -2.25 24.03 8.55
CA PRO A 126 -1.96 25.44 8.80
C PRO A 126 -2.58 25.98 10.10
N GLY A 127 -1.73 26.41 11.03
CA GLY A 127 -2.13 26.96 12.33
C GLY A 127 -2.34 25.94 13.45
N GLU A 128 -2.20 24.64 13.17
CA GLU A 128 -2.32 23.56 14.17
C GLU A 128 -1.16 23.56 15.16
N LEU A 129 0.07 23.68 14.65
CA LEU A 129 1.28 23.75 15.46
C LEU A 129 1.72 25.20 15.69
N LYS A 130 2.34 25.44 16.86
CA LYS A 130 2.88 26.77 17.23
C LYS A 130 4.13 27.18 16.44
N LYS A 131 4.76 26.24 15.74
CA LYS A 131 6.02 26.43 15.01
C LYS A 131 5.96 25.67 13.68
N ASN A 132 6.51 26.30 12.65
CA ASN A 132 6.80 25.65 11.38
C ASN A 132 7.97 24.68 11.57
N ILE A 133 7.71 23.38 11.47
CA ILE A 133 8.69 22.32 11.69
C ILE A 133 8.44 21.16 10.71
N VAL A 134 9.44 20.33 10.51
CA VAL A 134 9.33 19.00 9.89
C VAL A 134 9.67 17.93 10.92
N ARG A 135 9.13 16.72 10.79
CA ARG A 135 9.33 15.62 11.76
C ARG A 135 9.85 14.31 11.13
N PRO A 136 11.00 14.32 10.44
CA PRO A 136 11.60 13.09 9.91
C PRO A 136 12.01 12.10 11.01
N ASP A 137 12.18 12.57 12.25
CA ASP A 137 12.37 11.72 13.43
C ASP A 137 11.20 10.77 13.66
N LEU A 138 9.96 11.22 13.44
CA LEU A 138 8.79 10.37 13.59
C LEU A 138 8.75 9.27 12.53
N ILE A 139 9.07 9.59 11.27
CA ILE A 139 9.19 8.57 10.20
C ILE A 139 10.27 7.56 10.58
N ARG A 140 11.44 8.04 11.02
CA ARG A 140 12.57 7.20 11.44
C ARG A 140 12.19 6.24 12.57
N GLU A 141 11.47 6.72 13.59
CA GLU A 141 10.99 5.89 14.70
C GLU A 141 10.13 4.71 14.21
N ARG A 142 9.24 4.92 13.22
CA ARG A 142 8.42 3.84 12.66
C ARG A 142 9.27 2.88 11.83
N VAL A 143 10.22 3.37 11.03
CA VAL A 143 11.13 2.50 10.26
C VAL A 143 12.04 1.68 11.19
N GLU A 144 12.50 2.25 12.30
CA GLU A 144 13.26 1.52 13.32
C GLU A 144 12.42 0.45 14.03
N ALA A 145 11.14 0.73 14.31
CA ALA A 145 10.21 -0.28 14.81
C ALA A 145 9.93 -1.38 13.77
N TYR A 146 9.76 -1.01 12.50
CA TYR A 146 9.68 -1.93 11.37
C TYR A 146 10.93 -2.83 11.29
N ALA A 147 12.12 -2.28 11.48
CA ALA A 147 13.36 -3.05 11.46
C ALA A 147 13.39 -4.21 12.48
N ARG A 148 12.66 -4.07 13.59
CA ARG A 148 12.56 -5.10 14.63
C ARG A 148 11.61 -6.23 14.27
N VAL A 149 10.60 -5.98 13.44
CA VAL A 149 9.65 -7.00 12.94
C VAL A 149 10.03 -7.52 11.55
N TYR A 150 10.90 -6.82 10.83
CA TYR A 150 11.40 -7.16 9.50
C TYR A 150 11.88 -8.61 9.36
N PRO A 151 12.65 -9.20 10.30
CA PRO A 151 13.07 -10.59 10.17
C PRO A 151 11.93 -11.60 10.11
N MET A 152 10.77 -11.29 10.71
CA MET A 152 9.57 -12.11 10.60
C MET A 152 8.82 -11.82 9.31
N LEU A 153 8.56 -10.55 9.01
CA LEU A 153 7.89 -10.12 7.77
C LEU A 153 8.54 -10.73 6.51
N ARG A 154 9.87 -10.78 6.46
CA ARG A 154 10.61 -11.35 5.32
C ARG A 154 10.42 -12.87 5.15
N LYS A 155 9.97 -13.59 6.18
CA LYS A 155 9.59 -15.01 6.06
C LYS A 155 8.26 -15.20 5.36
N HIS A 156 7.34 -14.25 5.52
CA HIS A 156 6.05 -14.25 4.81
C HIS A 156 6.23 -13.80 3.36
N ASP A 157 7.04 -12.77 3.13
CA ASP A 157 7.34 -12.30 1.77
C ASP A 157 8.79 -11.78 1.68
N PRO A 158 9.67 -12.37 0.84
CA PRO A 158 11.04 -11.89 0.65
C PRO A 158 11.11 -10.47 0.05
N GLY A 159 9.99 -9.96 -0.45
CA GLY A 159 9.81 -8.66 -1.07
C GLY A 159 9.85 -7.47 -0.13
N PHE A 160 9.72 -7.67 1.18
CA PHE A 160 9.82 -6.58 2.14
C PHE A 160 11.18 -5.86 2.04
N PRO A 161 11.20 -4.52 1.93
CA PRO A 161 12.44 -3.76 1.73
C PRO A 161 13.32 -3.75 2.97
N ASP A 162 14.64 -3.72 2.75
CA ASP A 162 15.62 -3.58 3.84
C ASP A 162 15.35 -2.29 4.64
N PRO A 163 15.20 -2.37 5.98
CA PRO A 163 15.01 -1.20 6.83
C PRO A 163 16.11 -0.13 6.67
N ALA A 164 17.36 -0.53 6.46
CA ALA A 164 18.47 0.40 6.22
C ALA A 164 18.32 1.16 4.89
N MET A 165 17.70 0.54 3.88
CA MET A 165 17.32 1.23 2.65
C MET A 165 16.20 2.24 2.91
N LEU A 166 15.15 1.85 3.64
CA LEU A 166 14.06 2.77 4.00
C LEU A 166 14.57 3.97 4.81
N LEU A 167 15.47 3.78 5.76
CA LEU A 167 16.08 4.87 6.53
C LEU A 167 16.81 5.89 5.64
N LYS A 168 17.54 5.42 4.62
CA LYS A 168 18.19 6.30 3.62
C LYS A 168 17.19 7.01 2.72
N ARG A 169 15.96 6.52 2.61
CA ARG A 169 14.86 7.09 1.82
C ARG A 169 14.03 8.11 2.60
N ILE A 170 14.38 8.40 3.85
CA ILE A 170 13.76 9.50 4.60
C ILE A 170 14.45 10.81 4.20
N ALA A 171 13.68 11.84 3.87
CA ALA A 171 14.17 13.18 3.61
C ALA A 171 13.35 14.24 4.37
N ALA A 172 14.01 15.31 4.79
CA ALA A 172 13.34 16.48 5.32
C ALA A 172 12.86 17.39 4.17
N GLY A 173 11.60 17.77 4.22
CA GLY A 173 11.00 18.76 3.32
C GLY A 173 11.10 20.19 3.84
N ASN A 174 10.30 21.08 3.27
CA ASN A 174 10.26 22.48 3.70
C ASN A 174 9.35 22.64 4.94
N PRO A 175 9.84 23.19 6.07
CA PRO A 175 8.97 23.49 7.21
C PRO A 175 7.97 24.62 6.93
N ASN A 176 8.22 25.45 5.91
CA ASN A 176 7.35 26.56 5.53
C ASN A 176 6.50 26.18 4.32
N ARG A 177 5.17 26.17 4.52
CA ARG A 177 4.17 25.76 3.51
C ARG A 177 3.84 26.89 2.53
N GLY A 178 3.41 26.52 1.32
CA GLY A 178 2.73 27.44 0.41
C GLY A 178 3.62 28.09 -0.64
N VAL A 179 2.98 28.63 -1.67
CA VAL A 179 3.62 29.16 -2.90
C VAL A 179 4.66 30.25 -2.67
N GLN A 180 4.57 30.98 -1.56
CA GLN A 180 5.53 32.01 -1.17
C GLN A 180 6.89 31.44 -0.74
N ASN A 181 6.97 30.13 -0.49
CA ASN A 181 8.19 29.40 -0.16
C ASN A 181 8.71 28.57 -1.34
N LEU A 182 8.33 28.96 -2.57
CA LEU A 182 8.84 28.39 -3.81
C LEU A 182 9.78 29.39 -4.48
N GLY A 183 10.78 28.87 -5.20
CA GLY A 183 11.66 29.69 -6.02
C GLY A 183 13.14 29.45 -5.79
N GLU A 184 13.94 30.41 -6.24
CA GLU A 184 15.39 30.36 -6.08
C GLU A 184 15.76 30.35 -4.59
N GLY A 185 16.73 29.50 -4.22
CA GLY A 185 17.11 29.30 -2.82
C GLY A 185 16.11 28.54 -1.94
N CYS A 186 14.99 28.05 -2.49
CA CYS A 186 13.98 27.29 -1.74
C CYS A 186 14.11 25.75 -1.88
N ASP A 187 15.14 25.25 -2.57
CA ASP A 187 15.34 23.82 -2.76
C ASP A 187 15.66 23.08 -1.46
N THR A 188 14.91 22.02 -1.20
CA THR A 188 15.10 21.12 -0.05
C THR A 188 15.83 19.85 -0.47
N GLU A 189 16.24 19.04 0.51
CA GLU A 189 16.71 17.69 0.20
C GLU A 189 15.61 16.90 -0.53
N ALA A 190 14.36 17.00 -0.05
CA ALA A 190 13.23 16.31 -0.65
C ALA A 190 12.97 16.76 -2.10
N SER A 191 12.96 18.06 -2.41
CA SER A 191 12.69 18.54 -3.77
C SER A 191 13.76 18.07 -4.76
N ARG A 192 15.05 18.12 -4.39
CA ARG A 192 16.15 17.60 -5.21
C ARG A 192 16.02 16.10 -5.45
N ARG A 193 15.72 15.34 -4.40
CA ARG A 193 15.56 13.88 -4.51
C ARG A 193 14.36 13.50 -5.36
N ILE A 194 13.24 14.23 -5.29
CA ILE A 194 12.09 14.01 -6.19
C ILE A 194 12.54 14.13 -7.66
N ILE A 195 13.31 15.18 -8.00
CA ILE A 195 13.84 15.36 -9.35
C ILE A 195 14.72 14.18 -9.75
N GLU A 196 15.70 13.81 -8.92
CA GLU A 196 16.61 12.67 -9.16
C GLU A 196 15.85 11.35 -9.34
N ILE A 197 14.82 11.09 -8.53
CA ILE A 197 14.00 9.88 -8.60
C ILE A 197 13.24 9.82 -9.93
N VAL A 198 12.62 10.92 -10.32
CA VAL A 198 11.83 11.01 -11.55
C VAL A 198 12.74 10.93 -12.78
N ASP A 199 13.95 11.48 -12.72
CA ASP A 199 14.91 11.47 -13.83
C ASP A 199 15.57 10.12 -14.10
N ARG A 200 15.53 9.18 -13.15
CA ARG A 200 16.07 7.83 -13.36
C ARG A 200 15.48 7.19 -14.62
N ASP A 201 16.34 6.46 -15.33
CA ASP A 201 15.99 5.66 -16.49
C ASP A 201 15.24 4.39 -16.06
N ASP A 202 14.03 4.60 -15.55
CA ASP A 202 13.06 3.57 -15.20
C ASP A 202 11.75 3.93 -15.93
N PRO A 203 11.24 3.05 -16.80
CA PRO A 203 10.05 3.34 -17.61
C PRO A 203 8.77 3.44 -16.77
N ARG A 204 8.79 2.94 -15.53
CA ARG A 204 7.62 2.96 -14.65
C ARG A 204 7.35 4.37 -14.11
N PRO A 205 6.05 4.73 -13.94
CA PRO A 205 5.65 5.91 -13.20
C PRO A 205 6.33 6.07 -11.85
N VAL A 206 6.49 7.32 -11.42
CA VAL A 206 6.63 7.66 -10.01
C VAL A 206 5.28 8.12 -9.48
N ASN A 207 4.73 7.36 -8.53
CA ASN A 207 3.47 7.69 -7.86
C ASN A 207 3.76 8.49 -6.60
N ILE A 208 3.15 9.67 -6.45
CA ILE A 208 3.37 10.57 -5.34
C ILE A 208 2.07 10.71 -4.54
N ALA A 209 2.06 10.12 -3.35
CA ALA A 209 0.99 10.23 -2.38
C ALA A 209 1.27 11.42 -1.43
N ILE A 210 0.41 12.44 -1.49
CA ILE A 210 0.52 13.65 -0.67
C ILE A 210 -0.50 13.55 0.46
N TRP A 211 0.01 13.24 1.66
CA TRP A 211 -0.78 13.14 2.89
C TRP A 211 -0.96 14.51 3.51
N GLY A 212 0.12 15.32 3.49
CA GLY A 212 0.13 16.68 4.01
C GLY A 212 0.20 17.76 2.94
N GLY A 213 1.29 18.54 2.94
CA GLY A 213 1.54 19.57 1.95
C GLY A 213 2.29 19.07 0.71
N SER A 214 2.11 19.76 -0.42
CA SER A 214 2.80 19.46 -1.68
C SER A 214 3.95 20.41 -1.99
N THR A 215 4.41 21.17 -0.99
CA THR A 215 5.44 22.21 -1.15
C THR A 215 6.74 21.68 -1.78
N ASP A 216 7.24 20.51 -1.37
CA ASP A 216 8.47 19.94 -1.93
C ASP A 216 8.32 19.43 -3.37
N LEU A 217 7.13 18.91 -3.73
CA LEU A 217 6.80 18.58 -5.12
C LEU A 217 6.68 19.85 -5.96
N ALA A 218 5.99 20.87 -5.46
CA ALA A 218 5.86 22.15 -6.14
C ALA A 218 7.22 22.82 -6.38
N GLN A 219 8.15 22.74 -5.41
CA GLN A 219 9.51 23.24 -5.58
C GLN A 219 10.28 22.42 -6.62
N ALA A 220 10.14 21.09 -6.63
CA ALA A 220 10.75 20.24 -7.66
C ALA A 220 10.25 20.63 -9.07
N LEU A 221 8.94 20.78 -9.24
CA LEU A 221 8.32 21.20 -10.50
C LEU A 221 8.74 22.62 -10.90
N TRP A 222 8.84 23.53 -9.94
CA TRP A 222 9.33 24.89 -10.17
C TRP A 222 10.77 24.86 -10.71
N ARG A 223 11.66 24.10 -10.07
CA ARG A 223 13.07 23.97 -10.46
C ARG A 223 13.22 23.35 -11.84
N VAL A 224 12.50 22.27 -12.14
CA VAL A 224 12.52 21.65 -13.48
C VAL A 224 12.03 22.63 -14.55
N ARG A 225 10.95 23.37 -14.30
CA ARG A 225 10.47 24.39 -15.24
C ARG A 225 11.46 25.55 -15.43
N HIS A 226 12.22 25.90 -14.39
CA HIS A 226 13.20 26.98 -14.45
C HIS A 226 14.46 26.57 -15.23
N ASP A 227 14.94 25.35 -15.01
CA ASP A 227 16.24 24.90 -15.49
C ASP A 227 16.20 24.20 -16.85
N ARG A 228 15.02 23.71 -17.28
CA ARG A 228 14.88 22.82 -18.46
C ARG A 228 14.01 23.41 -19.56
N SER A 229 14.11 22.82 -20.75
CA SER A 229 13.22 23.15 -21.87
C SER A 229 11.77 22.74 -21.59
N ALA A 230 10.84 23.25 -22.40
CA ALA A 230 9.43 22.87 -22.32
C ALA A 230 9.20 21.39 -22.62
N GLU A 231 9.95 20.82 -23.56
CA GLU A 231 9.90 19.40 -23.93
C GLU A 231 10.43 18.51 -22.80
N GLU A 232 11.53 18.91 -22.16
CA GLU A 232 12.09 18.20 -21.01
C GLU A 232 11.17 18.26 -19.80
N LEU A 233 10.52 19.40 -19.55
CA LEU A 233 9.47 19.52 -18.54
C LEU A 233 8.28 18.60 -18.87
N ALA A 234 7.80 18.58 -20.12
CA ALA A 234 6.70 17.71 -20.51
C ALA A 234 7.04 16.22 -20.30
N ALA A 235 8.27 15.80 -20.65
CA ALA A 235 8.76 14.45 -20.40
C ALA A 235 8.88 14.14 -18.89
N PHE A 236 9.28 15.12 -18.08
CA PHE A 236 9.32 14.99 -16.63
C PHE A 236 7.92 14.79 -16.03
N LEU A 237 6.95 15.62 -16.43
CA LEU A 237 5.56 15.54 -15.97
C LEU A 237 4.90 14.22 -16.36
N ALA A 238 5.18 13.70 -17.56
CA ALA A 238 4.63 12.43 -18.05
C ALA A 238 5.03 11.22 -17.20
N LYS A 239 6.09 11.33 -16.38
CA LYS A 239 6.53 10.28 -15.46
C LYS A 239 5.84 10.33 -14.10
N ILE A 240 5.11 11.40 -13.76
CA ILE A 240 4.58 11.63 -12.42
C ILE A 240 3.07 11.42 -12.36
N ARG A 241 2.63 10.67 -11.35
CA ARG A 241 1.22 10.48 -11.00
C ARG A 241 1.02 10.97 -9.57
N VAL A 242 0.12 11.94 -9.37
CA VAL A 242 -0.11 12.53 -8.04
C VAL A 242 -1.45 12.07 -7.46
N HIS A 243 -1.48 11.72 -6.18
CA HIS A 243 -2.70 11.58 -5.39
C HIS A 243 -2.60 12.47 -4.14
N ASP A 244 -3.37 13.55 -4.13
CA ASP A 244 -3.40 14.55 -3.06
C ASP A 244 -4.64 14.42 -2.18
N ILE A 245 -4.40 14.39 -0.87
CA ILE A 245 -5.42 14.42 0.16
C ILE A 245 -5.72 15.88 0.55
N ALA A 246 -6.86 16.36 0.06
CA ALA A 246 -7.54 17.58 0.49
C ALA A 246 -6.86 18.95 0.23
N HIS A 247 -5.74 19.06 -0.52
CA HIS A 247 -5.02 20.32 -0.73
C HIS A 247 -4.73 21.06 0.60
N GLN A 248 -3.80 20.53 1.39
CA GLN A 248 -3.57 21.06 2.74
C GLN A 248 -2.73 22.35 2.79
N ASP A 249 -2.25 22.84 1.64
CA ASP A 249 -1.62 24.15 1.48
C ASP A 249 -1.94 24.78 0.11
N THR A 250 -1.38 25.96 -0.18
CA THR A 250 -1.63 26.69 -1.43
C THR A 250 -0.89 26.12 -2.65
N THR A 251 0.00 25.15 -2.47
CA THR A 251 0.84 24.63 -3.56
C THR A 251 0.11 23.62 -4.44
N GLY A 252 -0.85 22.85 -3.94
CA GLY A 252 -1.68 21.96 -4.78
C GLY A 252 -2.45 22.72 -5.86
N GLU A 253 -3.17 23.77 -5.47
CA GLU A 253 -3.90 24.63 -6.43
C GLU A 253 -2.96 25.33 -7.43
N TRP A 254 -1.74 25.68 -6.99
CA TRP A 254 -0.71 26.20 -7.88
C TRP A 254 -0.22 25.13 -8.87
N ILE A 255 0.05 23.91 -8.43
CA ILE A 255 0.45 22.80 -9.31
C ILE A 255 -0.60 22.58 -10.40
N ASN A 256 -1.88 22.45 -10.03
CA ASN A 256 -2.95 22.20 -11.02
C ASN A 256 -3.10 23.32 -12.06
N ARG A 257 -2.83 24.57 -11.67
CA ARG A 257 -2.90 25.72 -12.57
C ARG A 257 -1.68 25.81 -13.49
N GLU A 258 -0.49 25.60 -12.94
CA GLU A 258 0.78 25.84 -13.64
C GLU A 258 1.25 24.64 -14.46
N PHE A 259 0.81 23.43 -14.12
CA PHE A 259 1.17 22.17 -14.79
C PHE A 259 -0.09 21.38 -15.17
N PRO A 260 -0.97 21.92 -16.05
CA PRO A 260 -2.27 21.31 -16.34
C PRO A 260 -2.18 19.95 -17.02
N SER A 261 -1.02 19.58 -17.59
CA SER A 261 -0.79 18.26 -18.19
C SER A 261 -0.43 17.16 -17.18
N LEU A 262 -0.11 17.52 -15.93
CA LEU A 262 0.24 16.56 -14.89
C LEU A 262 -0.97 15.70 -14.51
N PHE A 263 -0.77 14.38 -14.44
CA PHE A 263 -1.77 13.47 -13.89
C PHE A 263 -1.95 13.75 -12.39
N TYR A 264 -3.14 14.19 -12.00
CA TYR A 264 -3.39 14.63 -10.63
C TYR A 264 -4.75 14.16 -10.13
N ILE A 265 -4.77 13.35 -9.08
CA ILE A 265 -5.98 13.00 -8.32
C ILE A 265 -6.05 13.92 -7.12
N LEU A 266 -7.16 14.64 -7.00
CA LEU A 266 -7.50 15.44 -5.83
C LEU A 266 -8.64 14.75 -5.08
N SER A 267 -8.33 14.13 -3.95
CA SER A 267 -9.35 13.61 -3.03
C SER A 267 -9.84 14.72 -2.11
N ARG A 268 -10.92 15.39 -2.51
CA ARG A 268 -11.47 16.55 -1.80
C ARG A 268 -12.97 16.68 -2.07
N ALA A 269 -13.72 16.93 -1.01
CA ALA A 269 -15.13 17.27 -1.13
C ALA A 269 -15.31 18.52 -2.02
N PRO A 270 -16.38 18.58 -2.84
CA PRO A 270 -16.63 19.76 -3.67
C PRO A 270 -16.72 21.06 -2.86
N LYS A 271 -16.30 22.17 -3.47
CA LYS A 271 -16.35 23.49 -2.82
C LYS A 271 -17.78 23.80 -2.35
N GLY A 272 -17.91 24.25 -1.10
CA GLY A 272 -19.20 24.58 -0.49
C GLY A 272 -19.99 23.37 0.04
N ARG A 273 -19.47 22.15 -0.10
CA ARG A 273 -20.02 20.95 0.55
C ARG A 273 -19.31 20.68 1.87
N ASP A 274 -19.89 19.79 2.67
CA ASP A 274 -19.23 19.33 3.89
C ASP A 274 -17.94 18.59 3.53
N LYS A 275 -16.80 19.01 4.12
CA LYS A 275 -15.50 18.34 3.93
C LYS A 275 -15.54 16.85 4.24
N ARG A 276 -16.52 16.41 5.04
CA ARG A 276 -16.76 15.01 5.41
C ARG A 276 -17.27 14.15 4.27
N GLU A 277 -17.65 14.74 3.14
CA GLU A 277 -18.11 14.04 1.93
C GLU A 277 -16.95 13.50 1.07
N ALA A 278 -15.70 13.91 1.33
CA ALA A 278 -14.54 13.52 0.52
C ALA A 278 -14.33 11.99 0.49
N VAL A 279 -13.87 11.46 -0.66
CA VAL A 279 -13.62 10.03 -0.90
C VAL A 279 -12.78 9.40 0.19
N PHE A 280 -11.62 9.98 0.52
CA PHE A 280 -10.68 9.41 1.48
C PHE A 280 -11.27 9.19 2.87
N ARG A 281 -12.31 9.94 3.24
CA ARG A 281 -12.99 9.76 4.53
C ARG A 281 -13.81 8.48 4.61
N GLY A 282 -14.03 7.79 3.49
CA GLY A 282 -14.51 6.42 3.48
C GLY A 282 -13.59 5.45 4.21
N MET A 283 -12.33 5.82 4.51
CA MET A 283 -11.47 5.02 5.38
C MET A 283 -12.12 4.78 6.76
N TYR A 284 -12.82 5.77 7.32
CA TYR A 284 -13.42 5.69 8.66
C TYR A 284 -14.88 6.15 8.78
N LEU A 285 -15.52 6.64 7.71
CA LEU A 285 -16.93 7.04 7.70
C LEU A 285 -17.75 6.21 6.71
N GLY A 286 -18.97 5.85 7.09
CA GLY A 286 -19.84 4.96 6.31
C GLY A 286 -19.42 3.49 6.42
N GLY A 287 -20.16 2.58 5.79
CA GLY A 287 -19.94 1.13 5.93
C GLY A 287 -20.01 0.65 7.39
N ASP A 288 -19.34 -0.47 7.68
CA ASP A 288 -19.21 -0.97 9.04
C ASP A 288 -18.09 -0.24 9.79
N MET A 289 -18.47 0.66 10.70
CA MET A 289 -17.52 1.45 11.48
C MET A 289 -16.94 0.68 12.68
N GLU A 290 -17.46 -0.48 13.08
CA GLU A 290 -16.89 -1.29 14.17
C GLU A 290 -15.48 -1.77 13.82
N LEU A 291 -15.21 -1.99 12.52
CA LEU A 291 -13.88 -2.28 11.97
C LEU A 291 -12.87 -1.14 12.16
N THR A 292 -13.31 0.03 12.61
CA THR A 292 -12.46 1.20 12.90
C THR A 292 -12.46 1.57 14.39
N SER A 293 -13.05 0.70 15.21
CA SER A 293 -13.13 0.89 16.66
C SER A 293 -11.79 0.70 17.34
N LEU A 294 -11.62 1.33 18.50
CA LEU A 294 -10.44 1.07 19.34
C LEU A 294 -10.33 -0.41 19.72
N ALA A 295 -11.46 -1.09 19.98
CA ALA A 295 -11.45 -2.52 20.30
C ALA A 295 -10.89 -3.37 19.16
N TRP A 296 -11.23 -3.04 17.91
CA TRP A 296 -10.66 -3.71 16.73
C TRP A 296 -9.16 -3.42 16.60
N ILE A 297 -8.75 -2.16 16.67
CA ILE A 297 -7.35 -1.74 16.54
C ILE A 297 -6.48 -2.35 17.65
N ASP A 298 -6.94 -2.30 18.89
CA ASP A 298 -6.21 -2.85 20.02
C ASP A 298 -6.02 -4.36 19.87
N ARG A 299 -7.05 -5.06 19.38
CA ARG A 299 -6.99 -6.51 19.17
C ARG A 299 -6.12 -6.92 17.99
N HIS A 300 -6.15 -6.19 16.88
CA HIS A 300 -5.63 -6.66 15.60
C HIS A 300 -4.42 -5.89 15.08
N VAL A 301 -4.03 -4.80 15.76
CA VAL A 301 -2.94 -3.92 15.30
C VAL A 301 -1.99 -3.56 16.42
N ARG A 302 -2.49 -3.21 17.62
CA ARG A 302 -1.63 -2.66 18.67
C ARG A 302 -1.12 -3.70 19.65
N ASN A 303 -2.03 -4.37 20.36
CA ASN A 303 -1.64 -5.25 21.46
C ASN A 303 -1.11 -6.56 20.90
N ASP A 304 0.07 -6.99 21.35
CA ASP A 304 0.70 -8.26 20.95
C ASP A 304 1.15 -8.37 19.47
N HIS A 305 1.11 -7.28 18.70
CA HIS A 305 1.56 -7.24 17.28
C HIS A 305 2.91 -6.51 17.12
N GLY A 306 3.75 -6.56 18.15
CA GLY A 306 5.14 -6.11 18.10
C GLY A 306 5.34 -4.58 18.19
N PRO A 307 6.60 -4.13 18.09
CA PRO A 307 6.95 -2.72 18.32
C PRO A 307 6.40 -1.76 17.27
N LEU A 308 6.16 -2.22 16.04
CA LEU A 308 5.54 -1.40 15.01
C LEU A 308 4.06 -1.14 15.32
N GLY A 309 3.32 -2.18 15.73
CA GLY A 309 1.93 -2.07 16.15
C GLY A 309 1.75 -1.14 17.37
N ALA A 310 2.66 -1.21 18.34
CA ALA A 310 2.64 -0.34 19.51
C ALA A 310 2.70 1.17 19.18
N LEU A 311 3.30 1.53 18.04
CA LEU A 311 3.39 2.93 17.56
C LEU A 311 2.12 3.42 16.83
N TYR A 312 1.14 2.56 16.58
CA TYR A 312 -0.12 2.96 15.94
C TYR A 312 -0.99 3.74 16.94
N PRO A 313 -1.21 5.06 16.83
CA PRO A 313 -1.91 5.82 17.86
C PRO A 313 -3.36 5.36 18.08
N PRO A 314 -3.85 5.26 19.34
CA PRO A 314 -5.18 4.69 19.64
C PRO A 314 -6.33 5.70 19.51
N LYS A 315 -6.04 6.99 19.35
CA LYS A 315 -7.05 8.05 19.41
C LYS A 315 -6.76 9.15 18.40
N THR A 316 -7.81 9.60 17.72
CA THR A 316 -7.81 10.73 16.77
C THR A 316 -9.22 11.31 16.63
N TRP A 317 -9.40 12.38 15.85
CA TRP A 317 -10.70 12.97 15.59
C TRP A 317 -11.35 12.39 14.32
N THR A 318 -12.42 11.61 14.50
CA THR A 318 -13.11 10.89 13.40
C THR A 318 -14.58 11.30 13.23
N ALA A 319 -15.04 12.39 13.86
CA ALA A 319 -16.47 12.70 13.88
C ALA A 319 -17.09 12.77 12.46
N PRO A 320 -18.29 12.19 12.24
CA PRO A 320 -19.23 11.67 13.23
C PRO A 320 -19.03 10.19 13.62
N ASN A 321 -17.96 9.50 13.18
CA ASN A 321 -17.69 8.14 13.66
C ASN A 321 -17.47 8.20 15.19
N PRO A 322 -18.25 7.41 15.97
CA PRO A 322 -18.27 7.50 17.44
C PRO A 322 -17.01 6.93 18.11
N HIS A 323 -16.19 6.16 17.40
CA HIS A 323 -15.07 5.45 18.01
C HIS A 323 -13.84 6.33 18.25
N GLY A 324 -13.59 7.35 17.43
CA GLY A 324 -12.48 8.29 17.65
C GLY A 324 -11.09 7.63 17.63
N ALA A 325 -10.91 6.57 16.84
CA ALA A 325 -9.74 5.68 16.96
C ALA A 325 -8.93 5.57 15.65
N LEU A 326 -9.46 4.93 14.60
CA LEU A 326 -8.79 4.87 13.29
C LEU A 326 -9.29 5.99 12.38
N LYS A 327 -8.37 6.82 11.88
CA LYS A 327 -8.64 7.84 10.86
C LYS A 327 -7.97 7.49 9.56
N GLU A 328 -6.65 7.33 9.55
CA GLU A 328 -5.87 6.95 8.35
C GLU A 328 -6.35 7.67 7.08
N GLY A 329 -6.57 8.99 7.18
CA GLY A 329 -7.14 9.78 6.09
C GLY A 329 -6.31 9.70 4.80
N ASP A 330 -5.04 9.36 4.94
CA ASP A 330 -4.08 9.36 3.84
C ASP A 330 -3.85 7.99 3.23
N THR A 331 -4.22 6.92 3.93
CA THR A 331 -4.10 5.54 3.44
C THR A 331 -4.73 5.33 2.05
N PRO A 332 -5.92 5.90 1.73
CA PRO A 332 -6.49 5.83 0.39
C PRO A 332 -5.57 6.31 -0.74
N SER A 333 -4.65 7.25 -0.47
CA SER A 333 -3.75 7.81 -1.49
C SER A 333 -2.77 6.78 -2.06
N TRP A 334 -2.28 5.85 -1.23
CA TRP A 334 -1.38 4.78 -1.66
C TRP A 334 -2.11 3.45 -1.91
N PHE A 335 -3.27 3.22 -1.27
CA PHE A 335 -4.19 2.15 -1.70
C PHE A 335 -4.60 2.27 -3.16
N TYR A 336 -4.68 3.50 -3.68
CA TYR A 336 -4.93 3.72 -5.11
C TYR A 336 -3.92 3.02 -6.03
N PHE A 337 -2.66 2.96 -5.59
CA PHE A 337 -1.58 2.33 -6.34
C PHE A 337 -1.33 0.87 -5.93
N LEU A 338 -2.05 0.33 -4.94
CA LEU A 338 -1.84 -1.03 -4.45
C LEU A 338 -2.40 -2.06 -5.47
N PRO A 339 -1.57 -2.97 -6.02
CA PRO A 339 -1.98 -3.86 -7.11
C PRO A 339 -2.77 -5.08 -6.62
N VAL A 340 -3.93 -4.87 -6.01
CA VAL A 340 -4.83 -5.97 -5.56
C VAL A 340 -5.64 -6.61 -6.70
N GLY A 341 -5.41 -6.15 -7.94
CA GLY A 341 -6.06 -6.66 -9.17
C GLY A 341 -7.43 -6.04 -9.50
N LEU A 342 -7.80 -4.95 -8.81
CA LEU A 342 -9.07 -4.23 -9.02
C LEU A 342 -9.03 -3.20 -10.15
N SER A 343 -7.91 -2.55 -10.40
CA SER A 343 -7.85 -1.35 -11.26
C SER A 343 -6.49 -1.20 -11.92
N ASP A 344 -6.41 -0.22 -12.82
CA ASP A 344 -5.18 0.32 -13.39
C ASP A 344 -5.03 1.77 -12.87
N PRO A 345 -3.86 2.16 -12.32
CA PRO A 345 -3.59 3.54 -11.90
C PRO A 345 -3.68 4.61 -13.00
N GLU A 346 -3.66 4.25 -14.28
CA GLU A 346 -3.90 5.19 -15.38
C GLU A 346 -5.40 5.47 -15.59
N HIS A 347 -6.28 4.75 -14.90
CA HIS A 347 -7.73 4.86 -14.98
C HIS A 347 -8.40 5.13 -13.62
N PRO A 348 -8.34 6.36 -13.09
CA PRO A 348 -8.99 6.73 -11.82
C PRO A 348 -10.50 6.47 -11.78
N ASP A 349 -11.16 6.42 -12.94
CA ASP A 349 -12.58 6.16 -13.09
C ASP A 349 -13.00 4.70 -12.85
N TRP A 350 -12.05 3.79 -12.69
CA TRP A 350 -12.30 2.36 -12.56
C TRP A 350 -12.58 1.91 -11.13
N GLY A 351 -12.05 2.60 -10.13
CA GLY A 351 -12.30 2.31 -8.72
C GLY A 351 -11.46 1.16 -8.17
N CYS A 352 -10.90 1.38 -6.99
CA CYS A 352 -10.10 0.43 -6.21
C CYS A 352 -10.24 0.76 -4.71
N TRP A 353 -9.39 0.17 -3.86
CA TRP A 353 -9.38 0.47 -2.42
C TRP A 353 -9.11 1.94 -2.08
N GLY A 354 -8.38 2.65 -2.95
CA GLY A 354 -8.14 4.09 -2.81
C GLY A 354 -9.31 4.99 -3.25
N GLY A 355 -10.40 4.40 -3.71
CA GLY A 355 -11.59 5.11 -4.20
C GLY A 355 -11.69 5.14 -5.72
N ARG A 356 -12.63 5.96 -6.21
CA ARG A 356 -12.92 6.17 -7.63
C ARG A 356 -13.09 7.65 -7.91
N PHE A 357 -12.61 8.08 -9.06
CA PHE A 357 -12.53 9.48 -9.44
C PHE A 357 -13.09 9.70 -10.85
N ARG A 358 -13.37 10.94 -11.19
CA ARG A 358 -13.84 11.35 -12.52
C ARG A 358 -13.03 12.57 -12.96
N PRO A 359 -12.87 12.80 -14.27
CA PRO A 359 -12.20 14.02 -14.72
C PRO A 359 -12.97 15.24 -14.22
N SER A 360 -12.22 16.28 -13.85
CA SER A 360 -12.77 17.60 -13.58
C SER A 360 -13.35 18.19 -14.86
N GLU A 361 -14.39 19.00 -14.72
CA GLU A 361 -15.02 19.71 -15.84
C GLU A 361 -14.06 20.69 -16.52
N THR A 362 -13.06 21.19 -15.79
CA THR A 362 -12.12 22.21 -16.27
C THR A 362 -10.78 21.66 -16.77
N ASN A 363 -10.41 20.44 -16.38
CA ASN A 363 -9.15 19.82 -16.79
C ASN A 363 -9.28 18.28 -16.74
N PRO A 364 -9.18 17.57 -17.88
CA PRO A 364 -9.29 16.12 -17.90
C PRO A 364 -8.10 15.36 -17.26
N ARG A 365 -6.99 16.05 -16.95
CA ARG A 365 -5.86 15.48 -16.19
C ARG A 365 -5.97 15.67 -14.68
N LEU A 366 -6.90 16.52 -14.24
CA LEU A 366 -7.29 16.66 -12.84
C LEU A 366 -8.51 15.78 -12.57
N TRP A 367 -8.32 14.76 -11.75
CA TRP A 367 -9.36 13.83 -11.31
C TRP A 367 -9.87 14.24 -9.94
N ILE A 368 -11.19 14.20 -9.77
CA ILE A 368 -11.89 14.57 -8.54
C ILE A 368 -12.82 13.44 -8.12
N ASP A 369 -13.23 13.46 -6.86
CA ASP A 369 -14.13 12.48 -6.24
C ASP A 369 -15.32 12.08 -7.16
N ALA A 370 -15.43 10.79 -7.46
CA ALA A 370 -16.64 10.18 -8.01
C ALA A 370 -17.49 9.58 -6.88
N GLN A 371 -18.65 9.00 -7.21
CA GLN A 371 -19.55 8.41 -6.21
C GLN A 371 -19.98 7.02 -6.62
N ASP A 372 -20.00 6.11 -5.65
CA ASP A 372 -20.54 4.77 -5.82
C ASP A 372 -21.85 4.62 -5.07
N ARG A 373 -22.68 3.69 -5.56
CA ARG A 373 -23.91 3.27 -4.90
C ARG A 373 -23.72 1.88 -4.31
N VAL A 374 -23.77 1.80 -2.99
CA VAL A 374 -23.67 0.54 -2.25
C VAL A 374 -24.89 0.42 -1.34
N GLY A 375 -25.73 -0.57 -1.64
CA GLY A 375 -27.07 -0.66 -1.06
C GLY A 375 -27.88 0.61 -1.36
N GLU A 376 -28.40 1.24 -0.32
CA GLU A 376 -29.17 2.48 -0.45
C GLU A 376 -28.31 3.75 -0.48
N THR A 377 -27.02 3.65 -0.15
CA THR A 377 -26.13 4.80 -0.01
C THR A 377 -25.42 5.10 -1.32
N THR A 378 -25.59 6.32 -1.84
CA THR A 378 -24.76 6.86 -2.91
C THR A 378 -23.85 7.95 -2.34
N SER A 379 -22.53 7.74 -2.37
CA SER A 379 -21.59 8.74 -1.85
C SER A 379 -20.17 8.52 -2.37
N ALA A 380 -19.34 9.57 -2.28
CA ALA A 380 -17.92 9.46 -2.61
C ALA A 380 -17.18 8.51 -1.66
N ARG A 381 -17.51 8.56 -0.37
CA ARG A 381 -16.97 7.64 0.64
C ARG A 381 -17.25 6.16 0.35
N ALA A 382 -18.37 5.85 -0.32
CA ALA A 382 -18.72 4.48 -0.67
C ALA A 382 -17.73 3.85 -1.65
N THR A 383 -17.00 4.65 -2.41
CA THR A 383 -15.92 4.17 -3.29
C THR A 383 -14.76 3.56 -2.49
N VAL A 384 -14.63 3.87 -1.20
CA VAL A 384 -13.59 3.35 -0.29
C VAL A 384 -14.18 2.36 0.73
N TRP A 385 -15.18 2.75 1.52
CA TRP A 385 -15.65 1.91 2.63
C TRP A 385 -16.25 0.58 2.19
N ARG A 386 -16.68 0.45 0.92
CA ARG A 386 -17.16 -0.82 0.36
C ARG A 386 -16.11 -1.93 0.42
N TRP A 387 -14.82 -1.54 0.45
CA TRP A 387 -13.68 -2.46 0.52
C TRP A 387 -13.14 -2.62 1.95
N ARG A 388 -13.74 -1.94 2.95
CA ARG A 388 -13.20 -1.91 4.31
C ARG A 388 -13.04 -3.29 4.95
N PRO A 389 -14.01 -4.22 4.85
CA PRO A 389 -13.79 -5.56 5.39
C PRO A 389 -12.51 -6.20 4.85
N ASP A 390 -12.24 -6.02 3.57
CA ASP A 390 -11.12 -6.65 2.88
C ASP A 390 -9.77 -6.04 3.28
N PHE A 391 -9.64 -4.72 3.22
CA PHE A 391 -8.38 -4.06 3.60
C PHE A 391 -8.14 -4.08 5.12
N GLN A 392 -9.17 -4.29 5.95
CA GLN A 392 -9.01 -4.48 7.39
C GLN A 392 -8.56 -5.90 7.73
N ASN A 393 -9.12 -6.91 7.07
CA ASN A 393 -8.63 -8.29 7.19
C ASN A 393 -7.16 -8.38 6.75
N GLU A 394 -6.81 -7.76 5.62
CA GLU A 394 -5.41 -7.76 5.16
C GLU A 394 -4.49 -7.01 6.12
N PHE A 395 -4.96 -5.92 6.74
CA PHE A 395 -4.15 -5.24 7.76
C PHE A 395 -3.94 -6.10 9.00
N GLN A 396 -5.00 -6.77 9.49
CA GLN A 396 -4.87 -7.72 10.59
C GLN A 396 -3.83 -8.80 10.26
N ALA A 397 -3.98 -9.50 9.12
CA ALA A 397 -3.05 -10.58 8.74
C ALA A 397 -1.60 -10.09 8.64
N ARG A 398 -1.37 -8.90 8.06
CA ARG A 398 -0.03 -8.31 7.96
C ARG A 398 0.54 -7.86 9.30
N MET A 399 -0.31 -7.50 10.26
CA MET A 399 0.13 -7.27 11.63
C MET A 399 0.45 -8.60 12.32
N ASP A 400 -0.27 -9.70 12.05
CA ASP A 400 0.07 -11.04 12.53
C ASP A 400 1.45 -11.47 12.02
N TRP A 401 1.78 -11.18 10.75
CA TRP A 401 3.10 -11.44 10.13
C TRP A 401 4.26 -10.75 10.85
N CYS A 402 4.00 -9.71 11.65
CA CYS A 402 5.04 -9.03 12.42
C CYS A 402 5.57 -9.90 13.57
N VAL A 403 4.79 -10.88 14.05
CA VAL A 403 5.04 -11.58 15.32
C VAL A 403 4.89 -13.10 15.23
N GLN A 404 4.17 -13.62 14.24
CA GLN A 404 3.91 -15.05 14.05
C GLN A 404 4.68 -15.60 12.84
N PRO A 405 5.00 -16.90 12.79
CA PRO A 405 5.61 -17.52 11.62
C PRO A 405 4.59 -17.74 10.49
N PRO A 406 5.03 -17.94 9.23
CA PRO A 406 4.14 -18.14 8.07
C PRO A 406 3.06 -19.19 8.29
N GLU A 407 3.39 -20.33 8.90
CA GLU A 407 2.46 -21.45 9.08
C GLU A 407 1.32 -21.16 10.08
N ALA A 408 1.39 -20.03 10.80
CA ALA A 408 0.38 -19.57 11.75
C ALA A 408 -0.41 -18.35 11.23
N CYS A 409 -0.13 -17.89 10.01
CA CYS A 409 -0.77 -16.73 9.42
C CYS A 409 -1.40 -17.06 8.07
N ASN A 410 -2.46 -16.32 7.74
CA ASN A 410 -3.05 -16.37 6.41
C ASN A 410 -2.27 -15.45 5.44
N HIS A 411 -2.25 -15.81 4.16
CA HIS A 411 -1.69 -15.04 3.06
C HIS A 411 -2.69 -14.92 1.89
N PRO A 412 -2.69 -13.78 1.18
CA PRO A 412 -3.70 -13.55 0.15
C PRO A 412 -3.65 -14.60 -0.98
N PRO A 413 -4.82 -15.04 -1.48
CA PRO A 413 -4.89 -16.01 -2.56
C PRO A 413 -4.32 -15.42 -3.85
N ARG A 414 -4.11 -16.27 -4.85
CA ARG A 414 -3.74 -15.88 -6.21
C ARG A 414 -4.96 -16.05 -7.12
N ALA A 415 -5.57 -14.92 -7.48
CA ALA A 415 -6.69 -14.87 -8.42
C ALA A 415 -6.18 -14.92 -9.87
N ILE A 416 -6.60 -15.94 -10.62
CA ILE A 416 -6.32 -16.09 -12.05
C ILE A 416 -7.59 -15.78 -12.83
N LEU A 417 -7.45 -15.12 -13.98
CA LEU A 417 -8.55 -14.80 -14.88
C LEU A 417 -8.14 -15.16 -16.31
N GLU A 418 -8.89 -16.03 -16.97
CA GLU A 418 -8.59 -16.49 -18.34
C GLU A 418 -7.16 -17.07 -18.50
N GLY A 419 -6.65 -17.73 -17.45
CA GLY A 419 -5.29 -18.27 -17.42
C GLY A 419 -4.17 -17.25 -17.17
N ASP A 420 -4.48 -15.96 -17.06
CA ASP A 420 -3.54 -14.93 -16.66
C ASP A 420 -3.43 -14.86 -15.13
N ASP A 421 -2.22 -14.85 -14.58
CA ASP A 421 -1.94 -14.83 -13.14
C ASP A 421 -1.38 -13.49 -12.62
N GLY A 422 -1.41 -12.44 -13.45
CA GLY A 422 -1.01 -11.09 -13.09
C GLY A 422 -2.09 -10.30 -12.33
N THR A 423 -1.88 -9.00 -12.20
CA THR A 423 -2.84 -8.07 -11.58
C THR A 423 -3.40 -7.05 -12.55
N ALA A 424 -2.95 -7.09 -13.82
CA ALA A 424 -3.42 -6.19 -14.85
C ALA A 424 -4.90 -6.45 -15.19
N VAL A 425 -5.60 -5.37 -15.53
CA VAL A 425 -6.97 -5.42 -16.04
C VAL A 425 -6.96 -6.03 -17.44
N LEU A 426 -7.74 -7.07 -17.65
CA LEU A 426 -7.89 -7.70 -18.96
C LEU A 426 -9.02 -7.02 -19.74
N GLN A 427 -8.90 -7.06 -21.07
CA GLN A 427 -9.92 -6.54 -21.97
C GLN A 427 -10.27 -7.57 -23.03
N ARG A 428 -11.56 -7.69 -23.34
CA ARG A 428 -12.07 -8.59 -24.39
C ARG A 428 -13.07 -7.86 -25.26
N ARG A 429 -12.95 -8.02 -26.57
CA ARG A 429 -13.97 -7.55 -27.52
C ARG A 429 -15.06 -8.60 -27.65
N VAL A 430 -16.32 -8.18 -27.60
CA VAL A 430 -17.50 -9.05 -27.66
C VAL A 430 -18.61 -8.35 -28.45
N HIS A 431 -19.56 -9.11 -28.99
CA HIS A 431 -20.71 -8.59 -29.71
C HIS A 431 -21.91 -8.33 -28.79
N ALA A 432 -22.74 -7.36 -29.12
CA ALA A 432 -24.01 -7.16 -28.44
C ALA A 432 -24.91 -8.40 -28.64
N GLY A 433 -25.50 -8.91 -27.56
CA GLY A 433 -26.26 -10.17 -27.57
C GLY A 433 -25.40 -11.44 -27.48
N GLU A 434 -24.07 -11.32 -27.43
CA GLU A 434 -23.17 -12.46 -27.21
C GLU A 434 -23.31 -13.01 -25.78
N LYS A 435 -23.17 -14.33 -25.66
CA LYS A 435 -22.98 -15.02 -24.37
C LYS A 435 -21.50 -15.23 -24.13
N VAL A 436 -20.95 -14.57 -23.11
CA VAL A 436 -19.52 -14.55 -22.79
C VAL A 436 -19.25 -15.47 -21.62
N HIS A 437 -18.30 -16.38 -21.78
CA HIS A 437 -17.77 -17.22 -20.71
C HIS A 437 -16.44 -16.66 -20.20
N LEU A 438 -16.28 -16.63 -18.87
CA LEU A 438 -15.07 -16.25 -18.14
C LEU A 438 -14.73 -17.32 -17.10
N SER A 439 -13.44 -17.59 -16.94
CA SER A 439 -12.91 -18.64 -16.05
C SER A 439 -11.88 -18.08 -15.08
N ALA A 440 -12.00 -18.50 -13.82
CA ALA A 440 -11.02 -18.32 -12.74
C ALA A 440 -10.20 -19.59 -12.46
N VAL A 441 -10.29 -20.60 -13.34
CA VAL A 441 -9.57 -21.87 -13.17
C VAL A 441 -8.07 -21.62 -13.04
N GLY A 442 -7.47 -22.31 -12.06
CA GLY A 442 -6.06 -22.16 -11.71
C GLY A 442 -5.80 -21.22 -10.54
N SER A 443 -6.80 -20.42 -10.14
CA SER A 443 -6.74 -19.65 -8.88
C SER A 443 -6.40 -20.59 -7.72
N ARG A 444 -5.54 -20.12 -6.81
CA ARG A 444 -4.94 -20.97 -5.77
C ARG A 444 -4.66 -20.18 -4.51
N ASP A 445 -4.67 -20.88 -3.40
CA ASP A 445 -4.30 -20.33 -2.11
C ASP A 445 -2.89 -20.81 -1.71
N PRO A 446 -1.98 -19.92 -1.25
CA PRO A 446 -0.64 -20.32 -0.83
C PRO A 446 -0.61 -21.15 0.45
N ASP A 447 -1.62 -21.02 1.31
CA ASP A 447 -1.74 -21.73 2.60
C ASP A 447 -2.57 -23.02 2.48
N GLY A 448 -3.23 -23.20 1.33
CA GLY A 448 -4.06 -24.36 1.02
C GLY A 448 -5.51 -24.20 1.50
N ASP A 449 -5.92 -22.98 1.82
CA ASP A 449 -7.28 -22.65 2.22
C ASP A 449 -8.27 -22.80 1.05
N ARG A 450 -9.56 -23.00 1.37
CA ARG A 450 -10.60 -23.13 0.34
C ARG A 450 -10.91 -21.76 -0.23
N LEU A 451 -11.02 -21.70 -1.56
CA LEU A 451 -11.40 -20.48 -2.28
C LEU A 451 -12.91 -20.39 -2.52
N GLU A 452 -13.46 -19.21 -2.32
CA GLU A 452 -14.78 -18.77 -2.77
C GLU A 452 -14.62 -17.77 -3.92
N TYR A 453 -15.46 -17.92 -4.94
CA TYR A 453 -15.45 -17.11 -6.14
C TYR A 453 -16.74 -16.30 -6.24
N ARG A 454 -16.60 -15.01 -6.50
CA ARG A 454 -17.73 -14.13 -6.76
C ARG A 454 -17.48 -13.28 -7.99
N TRP A 455 -18.39 -13.40 -8.95
CA TRP A 455 -18.40 -12.61 -10.16
C TRP A 455 -19.51 -11.57 -10.09
N TRP A 456 -19.19 -10.33 -10.42
CA TRP A 456 -20.18 -9.26 -10.43
C TRP A 456 -19.82 -8.15 -11.43
N ILE A 457 -20.86 -7.49 -11.94
CA ILE A 457 -20.69 -6.28 -12.75
C ILE A 457 -20.46 -5.11 -11.82
N TYR A 458 -19.41 -4.33 -12.06
CA TYR A 458 -19.17 -3.05 -11.40
C TYR A 458 -19.85 -1.96 -12.25
N PRO A 459 -21.06 -1.50 -11.89
CA PRO A 459 -21.85 -0.67 -12.78
C PRO A 459 -21.32 0.75 -12.89
N GLU A 460 -20.74 1.32 -11.83
CA GLU A 460 -20.31 2.72 -11.81
C GLU A 460 -19.16 3.07 -12.78
N PRO A 461 -18.16 2.19 -13.02
CA PRO A 461 -17.19 2.39 -14.09
C PRO A 461 -17.66 1.87 -15.46
N SER A 462 -18.75 1.10 -15.54
CA SER A 462 -19.28 0.59 -16.81
C SER A 462 -19.94 1.72 -17.61
N ARG A 463 -19.62 1.83 -18.91
CA ARG A 463 -20.26 2.83 -19.79
C ARG A 463 -21.66 2.44 -20.22
N TYR A 464 -22.03 1.17 -20.11
CA TYR A 464 -23.37 0.71 -20.40
C TYR A 464 -24.38 1.21 -19.33
N PRO A 465 -25.40 2.02 -19.68
CA PRO A 465 -26.27 2.68 -18.69
C PRO A 465 -27.09 1.72 -17.81
N LYS A 466 -27.35 0.49 -18.28
CA LYS A 466 -28.10 -0.53 -17.53
C LYS A 466 -27.19 -1.61 -16.94
N ALA A 467 -25.91 -1.32 -16.73
CA ALA A 467 -24.93 -2.29 -16.21
C ALA A 467 -25.36 -2.95 -14.89
N ALA A 468 -26.05 -2.22 -14.00
CA ALA A 468 -26.55 -2.77 -12.74
C ALA A 468 -27.64 -3.85 -12.90
N ALA A 469 -28.27 -3.94 -14.08
CA ALA A 469 -29.27 -4.95 -14.39
C ALA A 469 -28.70 -6.18 -15.13
N VAL A 470 -27.41 -6.16 -15.49
CA VAL A 470 -26.75 -7.29 -16.16
C VAL A 470 -26.50 -8.38 -15.13
N SER A 471 -27.07 -9.56 -15.37
CA SER A 471 -26.87 -10.75 -14.52
C SER A 471 -25.66 -11.55 -14.97
N ILE A 472 -25.00 -12.19 -14.00
CA ILE A 472 -23.96 -13.19 -14.25
C ILE A 472 -24.48 -14.53 -13.70
N ALA A 473 -24.54 -15.54 -14.55
CA ALA A 473 -24.71 -16.92 -14.11
C ALA A 473 -23.32 -17.44 -13.73
N GLN A 474 -23.12 -17.83 -12.48
CA GLN A 474 -21.82 -18.31 -11.99
C GLN A 474 -21.93 -19.72 -11.41
N HIS A 475 -20.88 -20.52 -11.59
CA HIS A 475 -20.71 -21.84 -11.01
C HIS A 475 -19.25 -22.03 -10.63
N ASP A 476 -18.95 -21.84 -9.33
CA ASP A 476 -17.58 -21.94 -8.79
C ASP A 476 -16.61 -21.02 -9.55
N THR A 477 -15.59 -21.59 -10.20
CA THR A 477 -14.59 -20.84 -10.98
C THR A 477 -15.14 -20.22 -12.27
N GLU A 478 -16.31 -20.62 -12.75
CA GLU A 478 -16.83 -20.23 -14.06
C GLU A 478 -17.95 -19.19 -13.96
N ALA A 479 -17.97 -18.26 -14.91
CA ALA A 479 -19.02 -17.27 -15.07
C ALA A 479 -19.48 -17.14 -16.52
N GLU A 480 -20.78 -16.93 -16.70
CA GLU A 480 -21.45 -16.70 -17.96
C GLU A 480 -22.22 -15.38 -17.90
N ILE A 481 -22.04 -14.54 -18.91
CA ILE A 481 -22.60 -13.20 -18.99
C ILE A 481 -23.35 -13.08 -20.32
N ASP A 482 -24.64 -12.78 -20.23
CA ASP A 482 -25.42 -12.39 -21.40
C ASP A 482 -25.20 -10.90 -21.67
N VAL A 483 -24.42 -10.59 -22.70
CA VAL A 483 -24.15 -9.20 -23.11
C VAL A 483 -25.44 -8.61 -23.68
N PRO A 484 -25.95 -7.48 -23.16
CA PRO A 484 -27.20 -6.93 -23.65
C PRO A 484 -27.12 -6.54 -25.13
N ALA A 485 -28.16 -6.88 -25.90
CA ALA A 485 -28.23 -6.57 -27.33
C ALA A 485 -28.23 -5.07 -27.64
N ASP A 486 -28.57 -4.21 -26.66
CA ASP A 486 -28.55 -2.75 -26.77
C ASP A 486 -27.26 -2.12 -26.18
N ALA A 487 -26.22 -2.92 -25.90
CA ALA A 487 -24.98 -2.44 -25.29
C ALA A 487 -23.85 -2.11 -26.30
N ALA A 488 -24.10 -2.22 -27.61
CA ALA A 488 -23.12 -1.89 -28.64
C ALA A 488 -22.53 -0.47 -28.46
N GLY A 489 -21.21 -0.34 -28.63
CA GLY A 489 -20.48 0.91 -28.45
C GLY A 489 -20.19 1.30 -27.00
N THR A 490 -20.49 0.42 -26.04
CA THR A 490 -20.26 0.66 -24.60
C THR A 490 -19.29 -0.36 -23.99
N THR A 491 -19.08 -0.25 -22.67
CA THR A 491 -18.25 -1.20 -21.90
C THR A 491 -18.98 -1.72 -20.68
N LEU A 492 -18.69 -2.98 -20.34
CA LEU A 492 -19.06 -3.61 -19.07
C LEU A 492 -17.80 -4.00 -18.30
N HIS A 493 -17.76 -3.64 -17.01
CA HIS A 493 -16.66 -3.98 -16.11
C HIS A 493 -17.10 -5.17 -15.25
N VAL A 494 -16.49 -6.33 -15.48
CA VAL A 494 -16.71 -7.54 -14.71
C VAL A 494 -15.58 -7.67 -13.70
N VAL A 495 -15.92 -7.89 -12.44
CA VAL A 495 -14.96 -8.14 -11.35
C VAL A 495 -15.10 -9.58 -10.89
N LEU A 496 -13.96 -10.27 -10.86
CA LEU A 496 -13.74 -11.51 -10.12
C LEU A 496 -13.21 -11.15 -8.74
N GLU A 497 -13.86 -11.63 -7.70
CA GLU A 497 -13.40 -11.62 -6.31
C GLU A 497 -13.09 -13.07 -5.90
N VAL A 498 -11.85 -13.33 -5.50
CA VAL A 498 -11.40 -14.64 -5.00
C VAL A 498 -11.00 -14.48 -3.55
N ARG A 499 -11.73 -15.16 -2.66
CA ARG A 499 -11.58 -15.06 -1.21
C ARG A 499 -11.21 -16.41 -0.63
N ASP A 500 -10.24 -16.46 0.27
CA ASP A 500 -9.94 -17.67 1.04
C ASP A 500 -10.85 -17.81 2.28
N ASP A 501 -10.84 -18.99 2.91
CA ASP A 501 -11.49 -19.23 4.20
C ASP A 501 -10.53 -19.25 5.40
N GLY A 502 -9.35 -18.65 5.22
CA GLY A 502 -8.36 -18.45 6.26
C GLY A 502 -8.81 -17.43 7.31
N ARG A 503 -7.94 -17.16 8.29
CA ARG A 503 -8.28 -16.29 9.44
C ARG A 503 -7.25 -15.17 9.63
N PRO A 504 -7.63 -13.89 9.41
CA PRO A 504 -8.89 -13.45 8.80
C PRO A 504 -8.96 -13.83 7.31
N PRO A 505 -10.15 -13.90 6.68
CA PRO A 505 -10.25 -14.26 5.27
C PRO A 505 -9.69 -13.15 4.39
N LEU A 506 -8.78 -13.48 3.47
CA LEU A 506 -8.15 -12.54 2.57
C LEU A 506 -8.70 -12.68 1.15
N VAL A 507 -8.49 -11.64 0.35
CA VAL A 507 -9.11 -11.52 -0.97
C VAL A 507 -8.13 -10.96 -1.99
N ARG A 508 -8.23 -11.44 -3.23
CA ARG A 508 -7.66 -10.81 -4.41
C ARG A 508 -8.71 -10.70 -5.49
N TYR A 509 -8.52 -9.75 -6.39
CA TYR A 509 -9.48 -9.48 -7.44
C TYR A 509 -8.83 -9.62 -8.81
N ARG A 510 -9.65 -9.80 -9.84
CA ARG A 510 -9.30 -9.55 -11.24
C ARG A 510 -10.42 -8.78 -11.90
N ARG A 511 -10.10 -8.04 -12.97
CA ARG A 511 -11.09 -7.29 -13.75
C ARG A 511 -11.00 -7.65 -15.23
N MET A 512 -12.15 -7.91 -15.83
CA MET A 512 -12.35 -8.01 -17.28
C MET A 512 -13.19 -6.82 -17.76
N ILE A 513 -12.71 -6.08 -18.75
CA ILE A 513 -13.51 -5.07 -19.46
C ILE A 513 -13.98 -5.68 -20.78
N LEU A 514 -15.30 -5.82 -20.91
CA LEU A 514 -15.93 -6.20 -22.15
C LEU A 514 -16.15 -4.95 -23.00
N ASN A 515 -15.45 -4.85 -24.13
CA ASN A 515 -15.62 -3.82 -25.14
C ASN A 515 -16.66 -4.31 -26.17
N ILE A 516 -17.86 -3.74 -26.13
CA ILE A 516 -19.03 -4.29 -26.82
C ILE A 516 -19.18 -3.63 -28.19
N THR A 517 -19.15 -4.45 -29.25
CA THR A 517 -19.34 -4.03 -30.65
C THR A 517 -20.69 -4.49 -31.19
N ASP A 518 -21.06 -3.96 -32.35
CA ASP A 518 -22.27 -4.38 -33.09
C ASP A 518 -22.27 -5.89 -33.42
#